data_AF-A0A0Q7FZ51-F1
#
_entry.id   AF-A0A0Q7FZ51-F1
#
_cell.length_a   1.000
_cell.length_b   1.000
_cell.length_c   1.000
_cell.angle_alpha   90.00
_cell.angle_beta   90.00
_cell.angle_gamma   90.00
#
_symmetry.space_group_name_H-M   'P 1'
#
loop_
_entity.id
_entity.type
_entity.pdbx_description
1 polymer ?
#
loop_
_entity_poly.entity_id
_entity_poly.type
_entity_poly.pdbx_seq_one_letter_code
_entity_poly.pdbx_strand_id
1 'polypeptide(L)'
;MLWSARLPSPEPAPRTVDVVLFDTKAPETKLPDAQPEPSKAEPPLVEIPPMPDLPPVKLADSPVAAPPAADATPAPAAASAPAAAASPPPPPPTPLAKAAPSTPPKLFEECAEDSDRHMIADVYRLTAGNQSVFDMRRRKPIKRVCLAQLDIAPRPFREGFPGLGSTVEWFGLDIRFTVNIAETATWEVMLLADDGAVLSIDDENVIDNDGIHAPTPVATSIKLEKGLRNFRVRYFQGPGPDLALMLAWKKPGAADYSYLPRSLIGRPPASMLAQLQPKE
;
A
#
# COMPACT_ATOMS: atom_id res chain seq x y z
N MET A 1 -50.75 -49.81 34.81
CA MET A 1 -51.74 -48.80 34.34
C MET A 1 -51.94 -47.80 35.46
N LEU A 2 -51.62 -46.53 35.21
CA LEU A 2 -52.11 -45.31 35.89
C LEU A 2 -51.33 -44.14 35.25
N TRP A 3 -51.92 -43.55 34.22
CA TRP A 3 -51.43 -42.34 33.56
C TRP A 3 -51.83 -41.12 34.39
N SER A 4 -50.85 -40.33 34.84
CA SER A 4 -51.07 -38.98 35.35
C SER A 4 -51.04 -38.00 34.18
N ALA A 5 -52.20 -37.42 33.86
CA ALA A 5 -52.32 -36.33 32.90
C ALA A 5 -51.68 -35.05 33.47
N ARG A 6 -50.66 -34.52 32.79
CA ARG A 6 -50.16 -33.15 33.05
C ARG A 6 -51.05 -32.18 32.29
N LEU A 7 -51.62 -31.22 33.02
CA LEU A 7 -52.32 -30.06 32.45
C LEU A 7 -51.29 -29.14 31.76
N PRO A 8 -51.61 -28.58 30.57
CA PRO A 8 -50.75 -27.61 29.90
C PRO A 8 -50.76 -26.25 30.64
N SER A 9 -49.59 -25.60 30.68
CA SER A 9 -49.41 -24.26 31.25
C SER A 9 -50.15 -23.19 30.44
N PRO A 10 -50.66 -22.12 31.07
CA PRO A 10 -51.41 -21.07 30.39
C PRO A 10 -50.51 -20.24 29.45
N GLU A 11 -51.03 -19.97 28.25
CA GLU A 11 -50.42 -19.18 27.19
C GLU A 11 -50.42 -17.68 27.57
N PRO A 12 -49.34 -16.91 27.31
CA PRO A 12 -49.29 -15.49 27.65
C PRO A 12 -50.21 -14.67 26.73
N ALA A 13 -50.96 -13.73 27.34
CA ALA A 13 -51.90 -12.87 26.64
C ALA A 13 -51.21 -11.97 25.59
N PRO A 14 -51.86 -11.72 24.43
CA PRO A 14 -51.30 -10.87 23.38
C PRO A 14 -51.21 -9.41 23.83
N ARG A 15 -50.04 -8.79 23.62
CA ARG A 15 -49.85 -7.35 23.79
C ARG A 15 -50.42 -6.61 22.57
N THR A 16 -51.54 -5.93 22.76
CA THR A 16 -52.10 -4.96 21.81
C THR A 16 -51.22 -3.72 21.75
N VAL A 17 -50.78 -3.34 20.54
CA VAL A 17 -50.22 -2.03 20.25
C VAL A 17 -51.26 -1.30 19.41
N ASP A 18 -51.81 -0.21 19.94
CA ASP A 18 -52.76 0.64 19.23
C ASP A 18 -52.05 1.34 18.06
N VAL A 19 -52.40 0.94 16.83
CA VAL A 19 -52.04 1.65 15.61
C VAL A 19 -53.17 2.61 15.28
N VAL A 20 -52.94 3.90 15.45
CA VAL A 20 -53.86 4.95 14.98
C VAL A 20 -53.77 5.02 13.45
N LEU A 21 -54.77 4.44 12.78
CA LEU A 21 -55.01 4.59 11.34
C LEU A 21 -55.76 5.92 11.10
N PHE A 22 -55.13 6.85 10.40
CA PHE A 22 -55.85 7.93 9.73
C PHE A 22 -56.23 7.46 8.32
N ASP A 23 -57.53 7.24 8.13
CA ASP A 23 -58.15 6.99 6.82
C ASP A 23 -58.39 8.32 6.11
N THR A 24 -57.82 8.49 4.91
CA THR A 24 -58.25 9.51 3.96
C THR A 24 -58.44 8.88 2.58
N LYS A 25 -59.68 8.45 2.36
CA LYS A 25 -60.42 8.31 1.10
C LYS A 25 -59.81 9.01 -0.12
N ALA A 26 -59.54 8.23 -1.17
CA ALA A 26 -59.13 8.69 -2.49
C ALA A 26 -60.28 9.31 -3.31
N PRO A 27 -59.98 10.31 -4.16
CA PRO A 27 -60.69 10.53 -5.42
C PRO A 27 -59.73 10.36 -6.61
N GLU A 28 -60.16 9.62 -7.64
CA GLU A 28 -59.47 9.50 -8.93
C GLU A 28 -59.41 10.87 -9.65
N THR A 29 -58.22 11.28 -10.11
CA THR A 29 -58.08 12.31 -11.15
C THR A 29 -56.74 12.15 -11.88
N LYS A 30 -56.82 11.95 -13.21
CA LYS A 30 -55.77 12.00 -14.27
C LYS A 30 -54.29 11.92 -13.87
N LEU A 31 -53.60 10.89 -14.39
CA LEU A 31 -52.14 10.75 -14.43
C LEU A 31 -51.45 12.05 -14.93
N PRO A 32 -50.60 12.69 -14.12
CA PRO A 32 -49.58 13.63 -14.59
C PRO A 32 -48.25 12.89 -14.79
N ASP A 33 -47.44 13.37 -15.75
CA ASP A 33 -46.11 12.86 -16.07
C ASP A 33 -45.19 12.71 -14.85
N ALA A 34 -44.35 11.69 -14.90
CA ALA A 34 -43.38 11.35 -13.87
C ALA A 34 -42.48 12.55 -13.51
N GLN A 35 -42.52 12.98 -12.25
CA GLN A 35 -41.54 13.91 -11.71
C GLN A 35 -40.21 13.18 -11.44
N PRO A 36 -39.06 13.79 -11.76
CA PRO A 36 -37.76 13.18 -11.53
C PRO A 36 -37.47 13.04 -10.03
N GLU A 37 -36.91 11.89 -9.65
CA GLU A 37 -36.53 11.57 -8.27
C GLU A 37 -35.58 12.62 -7.66
N PRO A 38 -35.65 12.86 -6.33
CA PRO A 38 -34.73 13.77 -5.66
C PRO A 38 -33.30 13.24 -5.76
N SER A 39 -32.46 14.04 -6.45
CA SER A 39 -31.03 13.84 -6.60
C SER A 39 -30.37 13.49 -5.26
N LYS A 40 -29.80 12.29 -5.17
CA LYS A 40 -28.81 11.97 -4.13
C LYS A 40 -27.69 12.98 -4.30
N ALA A 41 -27.56 13.89 -3.34
CA ALA A 41 -26.36 14.71 -3.21
C ALA A 41 -25.19 13.76 -3.00
N GLU A 42 -24.43 13.54 -4.06
CA GLU A 42 -23.10 12.95 -4.03
C GLU A 42 -22.26 13.80 -3.05
N PRO A 43 -21.58 13.20 -2.06
CA PRO A 43 -20.64 13.96 -1.25
C PRO A 43 -19.65 14.62 -2.22
N PRO A 44 -19.15 15.84 -1.94
CA PRO A 44 -18.29 16.53 -2.87
C PRO A 44 -17.12 15.61 -3.19
N LEU A 45 -16.95 15.29 -4.47
CA LEU A 45 -15.71 14.74 -5.00
C LEU A 45 -14.62 15.68 -4.50
N VAL A 46 -13.90 15.26 -3.46
CA VAL A 46 -12.58 15.80 -3.20
C VAL A 46 -11.88 15.59 -4.52
N GLU A 47 -11.50 16.68 -5.18
CA GLU A 47 -10.82 16.66 -6.46
C GLU A 47 -9.50 15.90 -6.22
N ILE A 48 -9.52 14.58 -6.41
CA ILE A 48 -8.39 13.71 -6.10
C ILE A 48 -7.35 14.06 -7.16
N PRO A 49 -6.22 14.68 -6.78
CA PRO A 49 -5.22 15.04 -7.77
C PRO A 49 -4.77 13.75 -8.46
N PRO A 50 -4.71 13.73 -9.82
CA PRO A 50 -4.06 12.63 -10.51
C PRO A 50 -2.65 12.50 -9.93
N MET A 51 -2.23 11.27 -9.63
CA MET A 51 -0.87 11.03 -9.17
C MET A 51 0.09 11.76 -10.13
N PRO A 52 1.04 12.57 -9.62
CA PRO A 52 2.16 12.93 -10.47
C PRO A 52 2.78 11.62 -10.96
N ASP A 53 3.25 11.57 -12.21
CA ASP A 53 4.03 10.45 -12.74
C ASP A 53 5.29 10.32 -11.87
N LEU A 54 5.17 9.62 -10.73
CA LEU A 54 6.26 9.42 -9.80
C LEU A 54 7.18 8.39 -10.45
N PRO A 55 8.41 8.78 -10.82
CA PRO A 55 9.30 7.86 -11.49
C PRO A 55 9.58 6.65 -10.58
N PRO A 56 9.71 5.44 -11.12
CA PRO A 56 10.18 4.31 -10.34
C PRO A 56 11.53 4.67 -9.72
N VAL A 57 11.69 4.37 -8.42
CA VAL A 57 12.92 4.73 -7.70
C VAL A 57 14.08 3.96 -8.33
N LYS A 58 14.98 4.67 -9.04
CA LYS A 58 16.26 4.09 -9.47
C LYS A 58 17.10 3.84 -8.22
N LEU A 59 17.45 2.57 -7.98
CA LEU A 59 18.36 2.14 -6.92
C LEU A 59 19.70 2.88 -7.09
N ALA A 60 19.98 3.86 -6.25
CA ALA A 60 21.29 4.49 -6.19
C ALA A 60 22.15 3.70 -5.21
N ASP A 61 23.23 3.10 -5.70
CA ASP A 61 24.34 2.63 -4.88
C ASP A 61 24.84 3.81 -4.04
N SER A 62 24.75 3.71 -2.72
CA SER A 62 25.46 4.60 -1.80
C SER A 62 26.57 3.80 -1.11
N PRO A 63 27.67 4.47 -0.76
CA PRO A 63 27.65 5.09 0.55
C PRO A 63 27.96 6.58 0.51
N VAL A 64 27.17 7.34 1.28
CA VAL A 64 27.43 8.73 1.66
C VAL A 64 28.56 8.73 2.69
N ALA A 65 29.68 9.38 2.36
CA ALA A 65 30.67 9.83 3.34
C ALA A 65 30.19 11.14 3.98
N ALA A 66 30.35 11.24 5.31
CA ALA A 66 30.03 12.42 6.11
C ALA A 66 30.92 13.63 5.74
N PRO A 67 30.45 14.88 5.91
CA PRO A 67 31.26 16.07 5.66
C PRO A 67 32.04 16.49 6.92
N PRO A 68 33.25 17.04 6.80
CA PRO A 68 33.80 17.94 7.81
C PRO A 68 33.59 19.40 7.41
N ALA A 69 33.46 20.26 8.42
CA ALA A 69 33.32 21.70 8.30
C ALA A 69 34.66 22.45 8.45
N ALA A 70 34.66 23.68 7.93
CA ALA A 70 35.46 24.86 8.27
C ALA A 70 36.80 25.14 7.52
N ASP A 71 36.66 26.01 6.50
CA ASP A 71 37.19 27.40 6.43
C ASP A 71 38.61 27.74 5.89
N ALA A 72 38.65 28.92 5.24
CA ALA A 72 39.77 29.78 4.82
C ALA A 72 40.50 29.55 3.47
N THR A 73 40.17 30.39 2.49
CA THR A 73 41.07 30.93 1.43
C THR A 73 41.97 32.04 2.04
N PRO A 74 43.13 32.48 1.46
CA PRO A 74 43.28 32.88 0.04
C PRO A 74 44.62 32.52 -0.66
N ALA A 75 44.64 32.69 -1.98
CA ALA A 75 45.83 32.64 -2.86
C ALA A 75 46.73 33.90 -2.71
N PRO A 76 47.97 33.98 -3.26
CA PRO A 76 48.15 34.18 -4.72
C PRO A 76 49.45 33.64 -5.40
N ALA A 77 49.36 33.54 -6.73
CA ALA A 77 50.31 33.89 -7.81
C ALA A 77 51.74 33.29 -7.96
N ALA A 78 51.91 32.67 -9.14
CA ALA A 78 52.97 32.86 -10.16
C ALA A 78 54.30 32.07 -10.13
N ALA A 79 54.53 31.41 -11.28
CA ALA A 79 55.76 31.38 -12.10
C ALA A 79 56.63 30.10 -12.15
N SER A 80 56.76 29.62 -13.40
CA SER A 80 57.96 29.06 -14.06
C SER A 80 58.35 27.58 -13.87
N ALA A 81 58.27 26.83 -14.98
CA ALA A 81 58.97 25.57 -15.25
C ALA A 81 60.47 25.82 -15.57
N PRO A 82 61.35 24.79 -15.56
CA PRO A 82 61.52 23.99 -16.80
C PRO A 82 61.88 22.49 -16.64
N ALA A 83 61.57 21.77 -17.73
CA ALA A 83 62.34 20.72 -18.43
C ALA A 83 62.82 19.41 -17.75
N ALA A 84 62.13 18.33 -18.16
CA ALA A 84 62.65 17.13 -18.83
C ALA A 84 63.50 16.09 -18.06
N ALA A 85 62.87 14.95 -17.78
CA ALA A 85 63.44 13.62 -18.03
C ALA A 85 62.30 12.64 -18.39
N ALA A 86 62.39 12.01 -19.55
CA ALA A 86 61.36 11.12 -20.11
C ALA A 86 61.29 9.80 -19.35
N SER A 87 60.08 9.40 -18.94
CA SER A 87 59.77 8.05 -18.42
C SER A 87 59.42 7.09 -19.57
N PRO A 88 59.70 5.77 -19.45
CA PRO A 88 59.43 4.80 -20.50
C PRO A 88 57.91 4.59 -20.72
N PRO A 89 57.49 4.10 -21.91
CA PRO A 89 56.07 3.95 -22.23
C PRO A 89 55.39 2.88 -21.36
N PRO A 90 54.09 3.06 -21.04
CA PRO A 90 53.34 2.07 -20.26
C PRO A 90 53.10 0.78 -21.07
N PRO A 91 52.95 -0.39 -20.40
CA PRO A 91 52.59 -1.64 -21.05
C PRO A 91 51.17 -1.57 -21.64
N PRO A 92 50.85 -2.41 -22.65
CA PRO A 92 49.57 -2.36 -23.35
C PRO A 92 48.39 -2.70 -22.43
N PRO A 93 47.20 -2.14 -22.69
CA PRO A 93 46.01 -2.39 -21.88
C PRO A 93 45.57 -3.85 -22.03
N THR A 94 45.31 -4.50 -20.90
CA THR A 94 44.68 -5.81 -20.80
C THR A 94 43.29 -5.75 -21.46
N PRO A 95 42.88 -6.75 -22.27
CA PRO A 95 41.59 -6.69 -22.96
C PRO A 95 40.43 -6.65 -21.97
N LEU A 96 39.46 -5.77 -22.26
CA LEU A 96 38.22 -5.61 -21.52
C LEU A 96 37.60 -6.98 -21.20
N ALA A 97 37.49 -7.28 -19.91
CA ALA A 97 36.58 -8.31 -19.44
C ALA A 97 35.17 -7.96 -19.95
N LYS A 98 34.61 -8.87 -20.74
CA LYS A 98 33.23 -8.81 -21.22
C LYS A 98 32.31 -8.45 -20.06
N ALA A 99 31.52 -7.40 -20.23
CA ALA A 99 30.38 -7.11 -19.38
C ALA A 99 29.54 -8.39 -19.26
N ALA A 100 29.52 -8.95 -18.05
CA ALA A 100 28.59 -10.01 -17.71
C ALA A 100 27.16 -9.43 -17.85
N PRO A 101 26.19 -10.22 -18.34
CA PRO A 101 24.81 -9.77 -18.41
C PRO A 101 24.35 -9.40 -16.99
N SER A 102 24.07 -8.12 -16.78
CA SER A 102 23.45 -7.65 -15.54
C SER A 102 22.09 -8.31 -15.45
N THR A 103 22.00 -9.30 -14.56
CA THR A 103 20.72 -9.88 -14.18
C THR A 103 19.88 -8.75 -13.60
N PRO A 104 18.64 -8.53 -14.06
CA PRO A 104 17.78 -7.51 -13.48
C PRO A 104 17.67 -7.77 -11.97
N PRO A 105 17.83 -6.75 -11.11
CA PRO A 105 17.90 -6.94 -9.68
C PRO A 105 16.60 -7.56 -9.20
N LYS A 106 16.70 -8.74 -8.58
CA LYS A 106 15.57 -9.44 -7.98
C LYS A 106 15.06 -8.55 -6.86
N LEU A 107 13.86 -7.99 -7.04
CA LEU A 107 13.19 -7.18 -6.02
C LEU A 107 12.78 -8.02 -4.79
N PHE A 108 13.09 -9.32 -4.78
CA PHE A 108 12.58 -10.31 -3.83
C PHE A 108 13.74 -11.24 -3.52
N GLU A 109 14.29 -11.01 -2.35
CA GLU A 109 15.22 -11.90 -1.70
C GLU A 109 14.53 -12.37 -0.42
N GLU A 110 14.87 -13.57 0.02
CA GLU A 110 14.52 -14.05 1.36
C GLU A 110 14.88 -12.94 2.36
N CYS A 111 14.04 -12.72 3.38
CA CYS A 111 14.13 -11.55 4.26
C CYS A 111 15.44 -11.52 5.08
N ALA A 112 16.54 -11.15 4.43
CA ALA A 112 17.86 -11.04 5.04
C ALA A 112 17.88 -9.82 5.96
N GLU A 113 18.38 -9.98 7.18
CA GLU A 113 18.35 -8.94 8.22
C GLU A 113 18.98 -7.62 7.76
N ASP A 114 20.07 -7.67 6.97
CA ASP A 114 20.82 -6.51 6.46
C ASP A 114 20.25 -5.89 5.17
N SER A 115 19.07 -6.30 4.73
CA SER A 115 18.44 -5.77 3.52
C SER A 115 17.79 -4.39 3.76
N ASP A 116 17.90 -3.52 2.77
CA ASP A 116 17.16 -2.24 2.65
C ASP A 116 15.65 -2.45 2.35
N ARG A 117 15.19 -3.70 2.36
CA ARG A 117 13.80 -4.15 2.20
C ARG A 117 13.14 -4.36 3.56
N HIS A 118 12.82 -3.26 4.23
CA HIS A 118 12.28 -3.30 5.59
C HIS A 118 10.79 -3.68 5.67
N MET A 119 10.03 -3.59 4.58
CA MET A 119 8.63 -3.98 4.59
C MET A 119 8.49 -5.49 4.49
N ILE A 120 7.66 -6.10 5.32
CA ILE A 120 7.40 -7.54 5.30
C ILE A 120 6.00 -7.80 4.77
N ALA A 121 5.88 -8.60 3.72
CA ALA A 121 4.61 -8.99 3.12
C ALA A 121 4.37 -10.49 3.29
N ASP A 122 3.29 -10.83 4.01
CA ASP A 122 2.73 -12.17 4.02
C ASP A 122 1.84 -12.34 2.77
N VAL A 123 2.12 -13.38 1.98
CA VAL A 123 1.43 -13.64 0.70
C VAL A 123 0.37 -14.71 0.89
N TYR A 124 -0.82 -14.48 0.37
CA TYR A 124 -1.97 -15.38 0.46
C TYR A 124 -2.41 -15.81 -0.93
N ARG A 125 -2.76 -17.09 -1.08
CA ARG A 125 -3.50 -17.57 -2.24
C ARG A 125 -4.99 -17.47 -1.95
N LEU A 126 -5.73 -16.81 -2.83
CA LEU A 126 -7.17 -16.65 -2.74
C LEU A 126 -7.88 -17.63 -3.65
N THR A 127 -9.18 -17.83 -3.41
CA THR A 127 -10.03 -18.61 -4.30
C THR A 127 -10.61 -17.68 -5.35
N ALA A 128 -10.82 -18.21 -6.56
CA ALA A 128 -11.51 -17.49 -7.61
C ALA A 128 -12.90 -17.01 -7.12
N GLY A 129 -13.21 -15.75 -7.39
CA GLY A 129 -14.43 -15.08 -6.95
C GLY A 129 -14.33 -14.29 -5.64
N ASN A 130 -13.18 -14.32 -4.94
CA ASN A 130 -12.94 -13.45 -3.80
C ASN A 130 -12.97 -11.97 -4.19
N GLN A 131 -13.59 -11.10 -3.40
CA GLN A 131 -13.82 -9.71 -3.82
C GLN A 131 -13.15 -8.69 -2.91
N SER A 132 -12.39 -9.13 -1.91
CA SER A 132 -11.98 -8.25 -0.83
C SER A 132 -10.73 -8.72 -0.10
N VAL A 133 -9.96 -7.77 0.45
CA VAL A 133 -8.88 -8.04 1.41
C VAL A 133 -9.35 -8.80 2.65
N PHE A 134 -10.64 -8.71 3.02
CA PHE A 134 -11.20 -9.42 4.16
C PHE A 134 -11.18 -10.94 3.97
N ASP A 135 -11.16 -11.43 2.73
CA ASP A 135 -11.10 -12.86 2.44
C ASP A 135 -9.77 -13.50 2.84
N MET A 136 -8.70 -12.71 2.99
CA MET A 136 -7.41 -13.18 3.51
C MET A 136 -7.49 -13.63 4.97
N ARG A 137 -8.39 -13.06 5.79
CA ARG A 137 -8.45 -13.33 7.24
C ARG A 137 -8.73 -14.78 7.59
N ARG A 138 -9.30 -15.54 6.64
CA ARG A 138 -9.66 -16.95 6.79
C ARG A 138 -8.60 -17.88 6.20
N ARG A 139 -7.45 -17.35 5.77
CA ARG A 139 -6.38 -18.07 5.08
C ARG A 139 -5.09 -17.99 5.88
N LYS A 140 -4.21 -18.96 5.66
CA LYS A 140 -2.83 -18.90 6.13
C LYS A 140 -1.93 -18.39 5.00
N PRO A 141 -0.89 -17.60 5.30
CA PRO A 141 0.05 -17.17 4.28
C PRO A 141 0.88 -18.33 3.75
N ILE A 142 1.07 -18.35 2.43
CA ILE A 142 1.81 -19.38 1.70
C ILE A 142 3.32 -19.08 1.63
N LYS A 143 3.71 -17.81 1.74
CA LYS A 143 5.11 -17.37 1.78
C LYS A 143 5.20 -15.97 2.37
N ARG A 144 6.40 -15.60 2.81
CA ARG A 144 6.76 -14.25 3.24
C ARG A 144 7.83 -13.68 2.31
N VAL A 145 7.68 -12.41 1.97
CA VAL A 145 8.63 -11.68 1.13
C VAL A 145 8.91 -10.32 1.74
N CYS A 146 10.03 -9.70 1.34
CA CYS A 146 10.43 -8.38 1.80
C CYS A 146 10.42 -7.37 0.65
N LEU A 147 9.89 -6.16 0.89
CA LEU A 147 9.74 -5.08 -0.09
C LEU A 147 10.53 -3.85 0.34
N ALA A 148 11.05 -3.13 -0.65
CA ALA A 148 11.78 -1.89 -0.48
C ALA A 148 10.85 -0.66 -0.44
N GLN A 149 9.74 -0.72 -1.19
CA GLN A 149 8.83 0.38 -1.45
C GLN A 149 7.49 -0.15 -1.96
N LEU A 150 6.43 0.66 -1.86
CA LEU A 150 5.14 0.45 -2.52
C LEU A 150 4.99 1.44 -3.68
N ASP A 151 5.61 1.12 -4.81
CA ASP A 151 5.68 1.93 -6.04
C ASP A 151 5.30 1.12 -7.30
N ILE A 152 4.33 0.22 -7.18
CA ILE A 152 3.85 -0.61 -8.29
C ILE A 152 2.84 0.22 -9.10
N ALA A 153 3.37 0.97 -10.07
CA ALA A 153 2.55 1.72 -11.03
C ALA A 153 1.61 0.78 -11.83
N PRO A 154 0.49 1.31 -12.35
CA PRO A 154 -0.41 0.55 -13.22
C PRO A 154 0.33 -0.17 -14.34
N ARG A 155 0.11 -1.48 -14.43
CA ARG A 155 0.78 -2.33 -15.40
C ARG A 155 -0.06 -3.56 -15.73
N PRO A 156 0.21 -4.25 -16.85
CA PRO A 156 -0.49 -5.47 -17.18
C PRO A 156 -0.30 -6.55 -16.11
N PHE A 157 -1.38 -7.18 -15.66
CA PHE A 157 -1.32 -8.14 -14.54
C PHE A 157 -0.41 -9.35 -14.81
N ARG A 158 -0.22 -9.70 -16.10
CA ARG A 158 0.63 -10.81 -16.57
C ARG A 158 2.10 -10.65 -16.20
N GLU A 159 2.54 -9.42 -15.96
CA GLU A 159 3.89 -9.16 -15.47
C GLU A 159 4.03 -9.52 -13.99
N GLY A 160 2.91 -9.68 -13.30
CA GLY A 160 2.80 -10.08 -11.91
C GLY A 160 3.25 -9.01 -10.93
N PHE A 161 2.98 -9.25 -9.66
CA PHE A 161 3.57 -8.45 -8.59
C PHE A 161 5.04 -8.84 -8.47
N PRO A 162 5.99 -7.94 -8.75
CA PRO A 162 7.40 -8.22 -8.98
C PRO A 162 7.89 -9.64 -8.61
N GLY A 163 8.43 -10.03 -7.46
CA GLY A 163 8.95 -11.38 -7.21
C GLY A 163 7.97 -12.32 -6.54
N LEU A 164 6.69 -12.25 -6.92
CA LEU A 164 5.72 -13.31 -6.63
C LEU A 164 5.72 -14.44 -7.68
N GLY A 165 6.54 -14.34 -8.73
CA GLY A 165 6.65 -15.35 -9.78
C GLY A 165 5.38 -15.44 -10.61
N SER A 166 4.88 -16.64 -10.86
CA SER A 166 3.67 -16.87 -11.67
C SER A 166 2.34 -16.55 -10.95
N THR A 167 2.38 -15.88 -9.80
CA THR A 167 1.17 -15.50 -9.05
C THR A 167 0.69 -14.15 -9.56
N VAL A 168 -0.25 -14.19 -10.49
CA VAL A 168 -0.72 -12.99 -11.23
C VAL A 168 -2.16 -12.62 -10.90
N GLU A 169 -2.97 -13.56 -10.42
CA GLU A 169 -4.40 -13.39 -10.14
C GLU A 169 -4.76 -14.17 -8.87
N TRP A 170 -5.81 -13.74 -8.18
CA TRP A 170 -6.34 -14.39 -6.96
C TRP A 170 -5.28 -14.57 -5.87
N PHE A 171 -4.61 -13.47 -5.53
CA PHE A 171 -3.68 -13.43 -4.42
C PHE A 171 -3.91 -12.21 -3.55
N GLY A 172 -3.38 -12.25 -2.34
CA GLY A 172 -3.40 -11.12 -1.44
C GLY A 172 -2.07 -10.92 -0.74
N LEU A 173 -1.82 -9.70 -0.30
CA LEU A 173 -0.65 -9.29 0.46
C LEU A 173 -1.11 -8.64 1.75
N ASP A 174 -0.46 -9.01 2.85
CA ASP A 174 -0.55 -8.31 4.13
C ASP A 174 0.84 -7.75 4.44
N ILE A 175 1.02 -6.48 4.10
CA ILE A 175 2.30 -5.77 4.12
C ILE A 175 2.39 -4.95 5.39
N ARG A 176 3.43 -5.16 6.19
CA ARG A 176 3.64 -4.53 7.49
C ARG A 176 5.01 -3.90 7.55
N PHE A 177 5.07 -2.70 8.09
CA PHE A 177 6.30 -1.92 8.29
C PHE A 177 6.08 -0.84 9.34
N THR A 178 7.16 -0.24 9.82
CA THR A 178 7.09 0.95 10.67
C THR A 178 7.54 2.17 9.88
N VAL A 179 7.01 3.34 10.23
CA VAL A 179 7.46 4.62 9.68
C VAL A 179 7.84 5.55 10.82
N ASN A 180 9.04 6.12 10.77
CA ASN A 180 9.47 7.14 11.72
C ASN A 180 8.95 8.52 11.27
N ILE A 181 7.91 9.00 11.93
CA ILE A 181 7.30 10.31 11.67
C ILE A 181 8.12 11.40 12.37
N ALA A 182 8.65 12.33 11.58
CA ALA A 182 9.57 13.36 12.06
C ALA A 182 8.91 14.42 12.96
N GLU A 183 7.64 14.73 12.71
CA GLU A 183 6.89 15.78 13.39
C GLU A 183 5.40 15.45 13.55
N THR A 184 4.82 15.91 14.65
CA THR A 184 3.37 15.80 14.87
C THR A 184 2.67 16.84 14.01
N ALA A 185 1.93 16.40 13.00
CA ALA A 185 1.25 17.30 12.07
C ALA A 185 0.13 16.57 11.31
N THR A 186 -0.61 17.31 10.49
CA THR A 186 -1.58 16.74 9.55
C THR A 186 -0.88 16.44 8.22
N TRP A 187 -0.86 15.17 7.86
CA TRP A 187 -0.31 14.64 6.62
C TRP A 187 -1.45 14.29 5.67
N GLU A 188 -1.19 14.30 4.36
CA GLU A 188 -2.07 13.65 3.39
C GLU A 188 -1.46 12.31 3.02
N VAL A 189 -2.26 11.26 2.96
CA VAL A 189 -1.85 9.93 2.49
C VAL A 189 -2.72 9.52 1.33
N MET A 190 -2.13 8.83 0.35
CA MET A 190 -2.82 8.33 -0.83
C MET A 190 -2.44 6.87 -1.07
N LEU A 191 -3.46 6.06 -1.33
CA LEU A 191 -3.34 4.65 -1.67
C LEU A 191 -3.97 4.41 -3.04
N LEU A 192 -3.16 4.01 -4.02
CA LEU A 192 -3.62 3.55 -5.32
C LEU A 192 -3.62 2.03 -5.35
N ALA A 193 -4.71 1.43 -5.82
CA ALA A 193 -4.85 -0.01 -5.95
C ALA A 193 -5.61 -0.41 -7.23
N ASP A 194 -5.18 -1.55 -7.79
CA ASP A 194 -5.94 -2.45 -8.66
C ASP A 194 -5.54 -3.88 -8.26
N ASP A 195 -6.43 -4.73 -7.77
CA ASP A 195 -7.85 -4.44 -7.47
C ASP A 195 -7.95 -3.60 -6.19
N GLY A 196 -8.11 -4.22 -5.02
CA GLY A 196 -8.41 -3.48 -3.78
C GLY A 196 -7.29 -3.48 -2.76
N ALA A 197 -7.20 -2.39 -1.99
CA ALA A 197 -6.29 -2.27 -0.86
C ALA A 197 -6.89 -1.47 0.32
N VAL A 198 -6.40 -1.75 1.53
CA VAL A 198 -6.76 -1.02 2.75
C VAL A 198 -5.47 -0.63 3.48
N LEU A 199 -5.32 0.66 3.77
CA LEU A 199 -4.26 1.19 4.63
C LEU A 199 -4.78 1.32 6.06
N SER A 200 -4.02 0.75 6.99
CA SER A 200 -4.19 0.96 8.43
C SER A 200 -2.91 1.54 9.03
N ILE A 201 -3.06 2.47 9.96
CA ILE A 201 -1.97 3.06 10.72
C ILE A 201 -2.31 2.89 12.21
N ASP A 202 -1.39 2.27 12.96
CA ASP A 202 -1.57 1.89 14.38
C ASP A 202 -2.89 1.15 14.64
N ASP A 203 -3.15 0.15 13.79
CA ASP A 203 -4.33 -0.71 13.82
C ASP A 203 -5.68 -0.02 13.52
N GLU A 204 -5.68 1.28 13.20
CA GLU A 204 -6.86 2.02 12.73
C GLU A 204 -6.90 2.04 11.20
N ASN A 205 -8.05 1.77 10.59
CA ASN A 205 -8.23 1.90 9.14
C ASN A 205 -8.26 3.38 8.76
N VAL A 206 -7.35 3.79 7.86
CA VAL A 206 -7.18 5.18 7.41
C VAL A 206 -7.73 5.37 6.00
N ILE A 207 -7.43 4.44 5.08
CA ILE A 207 -8.01 4.40 3.74
C ILE A 207 -8.62 3.02 3.51
N ASP A 208 -9.87 3.00 3.10
CA ASP A 208 -10.56 1.83 2.55
C ASP A 208 -10.73 2.03 1.04
N ASN A 209 -9.90 1.32 0.27
CA ASN A 209 -9.92 1.27 -1.19
C ASN A 209 -10.08 -0.19 -1.62
N ASP A 210 -10.94 -0.94 -0.90
CA ASP A 210 -11.19 -2.36 -1.13
C ASP A 210 -12.23 -2.59 -2.23
N GLY A 211 -12.30 -3.82 -2.73
CA GLY A 211 -13.19 -4.22 -3.83
C GLY A 211 -12.48 -4.41 -5.16
N ILE A 212 -13.22 -4.93 -6.14
CA ILE A 212 -12.75 -5.13 -7.52
C ILE A 212 -12.94 -3.82 -8.27
N HIS A 213 -11.86 -3.23 -8.74
CA HIS A 213 -11.87 -1.99 -9.51
C HIS A 213 -10.55 -1.78 -10.27
N ALA A 214 -10.61 -0.99 -11.34
CA ALA A 214 -9.44 -0.52 -12.07
C ALA A 214 -8.53 0.36 -11.19
N PRO A 215 -7.31 0.72 -11.64
CA PRO A 215 -6.35 1.46 -10.82
C PRO A 215 -6.92 2.81 -10.37
N THR A 216 -7.24 2.91 -9.08
CA THR A 216 -7.95 4.05 -8.52
C THR A 216 -7.20 4.57 -7.27
N PRO A 217 -6.76 5.84 -7.25
CA PRO A 217 -6.20 6.46 -6.06
C PRO A 217 -7.30 6.92 -5.10
N VAL A 218 -7.12 6.66 -3.81
CA VAL A 218 -7.92 7.25 -2.73
C VAL A 218 -6.98 7.97 -1.78
N ALA A 219 -7.33 9.21 -1.42
CA ALA A 219 -6.53 10.04 -0.53
C ALA A 219 -7.33 10.53 0.68
N THR A 220 -6.64 10.76 1.79
CA THR A 220 -7.21 11.34 3.01
C THR A 220 -6.18 12.13 3.81
N SER A 221 -6.65 13.04 4.65
CA SER A 221 -5.81 13.75 5.62
C SER A 221 -5.87 13.05 6.98
N ILE A 222 -4.70 12.87 7.60
CA ILE A 222 -4.53 12.19 8.88
C ILE A 222 -3.57 12.98 9.76
N LYS A 223 -3.92 13.13 11.04
CA LYS A 223 -2.99 13.62 12.05
C LYS A 223 -2.07 12.48 12.48
N LEU A 224 -0.78 12.60 12.18
CA LEU A 224 0.25 11.66 12.65
C LEU A 224 1.04 12.31 13.77
N GLU A 225 1.28 11.55 14.84
CA GLU A 225 2.15 11.97 15.92
C GLU A 225 3.60 11.65 15.59
N LYS A 226 4.51 12.51 16.03
CA LYS A 226 5.95 12.27 15.97
C LYS A 226 6.30 10.93 16.64
N GLY A 227 7.17 10.16 16.00
CA GLY A 227 7.70 8.90 16.50
C GLY A 227 7.45 7.75 15.54
N LEU A 228 7.76 6.54 16.01
CA LEU A 228 7.60 5.32 15.25
C LEU A 228 6.12 4.91 15.22
N ARG A 229 5.54 4.79 14.02
CA ARG A 229 4.15 4.40 13.81
C ARG A 229 4.07 3.12 12.98
N ASN A 230 3.09 2.27 13.27
CA ASN A 230 2.90 0.99 12.59
C ASN A 230 2.04 1.21 11.35
N PHE A 231 2.53 0.81 10.19
CA PHE A 231 1.78 0.86 8.94
C PHE A 231 1.47 -0.56 8.48
N ARG A 232 0.26 -0.73 7.96
CA ARG A 232 -0.20 -2.00 7.38
C ARG A 232 -1.00 -1.72 6.12
N VAL A 233 -0.57 -2.30 5.00
CA VAL A 233 -1.31 -2.29 3.74
C VAL A 233 -1.75 -3.71 3.46
N ARG A 234 -3.07 -3.93 3.42
CA ARG A 234 -3.64 -5.16 2.91
C ARG A 234 -4.03 -4.91 1.47
N TYR A 235 -3.71 -5.83 0.59
CA TYR A 235 -3.99 -5.73 -0.84
C TYR A 235 -4.51 -7.07 -1.36
N PHE A 236 -5.38 -7.04 -2.36
CA PHE A 236 -5.75 -8.22 -3.11
C PHE A 236 -5.79 -7.91 -4.62
N GLN A 237 -5.41 -8.91 -5.41
CA GLN A 237 -5.63 -8.93 -6.85
C GLN A 237 -6.66 -10.01 -7.15
N GLY A 238 -7.81 -9.59 -7.66
CA GLY A 238 -8.83 -10.40 -8.31
C GLY A 238 -8.59 -10.44 -9.83
N PRO A 239 -9.66 -10.48 -10.65
CA PRO A 239 -9.55 -10.63 -12.09
C PRO A 239 -9.46 -9.29 -12.80
N GLY A 240 -8.57 -9.17 -13.78
CA GLY A 240 -8.44 -7.93 -14.54
C GLY A 240 -7.29 -7.95 -15.56
N PRO A 241 -7.24 -6.95 -16.44
CA PRO A 241 -6.13 -6.78 -17.37
C PRO A 241 -4.88 -6.18 -16.70
N ASP A 242 -5.05 -5.48 -15.59
CA ASP A 242 -4.02 -4.66 -14.94
C ASP A 242 -3.84 -5.04 -13.47
N LEU A 243 -2.78 -4.49 -12.86
CA LEU A 243 -2.56 -4.48 -11.43
C LEU A 243 -1.83 -3.19 -11.04
N ALA A 244 -2.04 -2.74 -9.80
CA ALA A 244 -1.36 -1.58 -9.25
C ALA A 244 -1.37 -1.59 -7.71
N LEU A 245 -0.31 -1.08 -7.09
CA LEU A 245 -0.27 -0.83 -5.66
C LEU A 245 0.77 0.25 -5.34
N MET A 246 0.32 1.42 -4.92
CA MET A 246 1.20 2.53 -4.57
C MET A 246 0.76 3.18 -3.26
N LEU A 247 1.74 3.49 -2.40
CA LEU A 247 1.51 4.30 -1.20
C LEU A 247 2.35 5.56 -1.28
N ALA A 248 1.67 6.70 -1.31
CA ALA A 248 2.30 8.01 -1.31
C ALA A 248 1.78 8.85 -0.15
N TRP A 249 2.53 9.90 0.17
CA TRP A 249 2.16 10.86 1.19
C TRP A 249 2.54 12.28 0.78
N LYS A 250 1.93 13.25 1.45
CA LYS A 250 2.25 14.67 1.33
C LYS A 250 2.53 15.21 2.73
N LYS A 251 3.74 15.74 2.91
CA LYS A 251 4.14 16.40 4.15
C LYS A 251 3.31 17.67 4.35
N PRO A 252 3.12 18.13 5.60
CA PRO A 252 2.54 19.45 5.85
C PRO A 252 3.26 20.54 5.04
N GLY A 253 2.51 21.31 4.24
CA GLY A 253 3.06 22.38 3.41
C GLY A 253 3.76 21.95 2.12
N ALA A 254 3.87 20.66 1.82
CA ALA A 254 4.36 20.19 0.52
C ALA A 254 3.29 20.37 -0.57
N ALA A 255 3.74 20.71 -1.79
CA ALA A 255 2.86 20.85 -2.96
C ALA A 255 2.44 19.49 -3.52
N ASP A 256 3.40 18.57 -3.66
CA ASP A 256 3.22 17.30 -4.36
C ASP A 256 3.31 16.10 -3.43
N TYR A 257 2.65 15.02 -3.86
CA TYR A 257 2.83 13.69 -3.27
C TYR A 257 4.23 13.14 -3.56
N SER A 258 4.74 12.35 -2.61
CA SER A 258 5.99 11.61 -2.76
C SER A 258 5.85 10.22 -2.16
N TYR A 259 6.70 9.28 -2.58
CA TYR A 259 6.81 8.02 -1.86
C TYR A 259 7.40 8.24 -0.46
N LEU A 260 7.12 7.31 0.44
CA LEU A 260 7.75 7.28 1.76
C LEU A 260 9.27 7.11 1.55
N PRO A 261 10.11 8.04 2.07
CA PRO A 261 11.55 7.87 2.02
C PRO A 261 11.96 6.58 2.71
N ARG A 262 12.78 5.76 2.04
CA ARG A 262 13.22 4.46 2.55
C ARG A 262 13.94 4.56 3.89
N SER A 263 14.63 5.68 4.15
CA SER A 263 15.28 5.98 5.42
C SER A 263 14.32 6.15 6.61
N LEU A 264 13.03 6.33 6.36
CA LEU A 264 12.00 6.41 7.41
C LEU A 264 11.30 5.06 7.63
N ILE A 265 11.48 4.09 6.73
CA ILE A 265 10.81 2.79 6.78
C ILE A 265 11.67 1.83 7.60
N GLY A 266 11.05 1.17 8.57
CA GLY A 266 11.68 0.16 9.43
C GLY A 266 10.91 -1.16 9.44
N ARG A 267 11.53 -2.21 9.99
CA ARG A 267 10.90 -3.52 10.11
C ARG A 267 9.76 -3.48 11.12
N PRO A 268 8.63 -4.17 10.84
CA PRO A 268 7.59 -4.35 11.84
C PRO A 268 8.13 -5.22 12.99
N PRO A 269 7.64 -5.03 14.23
CA PRO A 269 7.98 -5.93 15.32
C PRO A 269 7.48 -7.35 15.01
N ALA A 270 8.23 -8.37 15.46
CA ALA A 270 7.92 -9.78 15.18
C ALA A 270 6.52 -10.20 15.66
N SER A 271 6.00 -9.55 16.71
CA SER A 271 4.63 -9.75 17.23
C SER A 271 3.53 -9.41 16.22
N MET A 272 3.83 -8.59 15.21
CA MET A 272 2.89 -8.25 14.14
C MET A 272 2.92 -9.27 13.00
N LEU A 273 3.78 -10.29 13.00
CA LEU A 273 3.91 -11.24 11.90
C LEU A 273 3.06 -12.50 12.08
N ALA A 274 2.39 -12.98 11.02
CA ALA A 274 1.60 -14.19 11.05
C ALA A 274 2.49 -15.46 10.99
N GLN A 275 1.94 -16.62 11.37
CA GLN A 275 2.64 -17.90 11.17
C GLN A 275 2.49 -18.39 9.73
N LEU A 276 3.59 -18.83 9.12
CA LEU A 276 3.62 -19.38 7.76
C LEU A 276 3.13 -20.83 7.72
N GLN A 277 2.57 -21.26 6.58
CA GLN A 277 2.31 -22.69 6.37
C GLN A 277 3.62 -23.48 6.24
N PRO A 278 3.71 -24.70 6.78
CA PRO A 278 4.81 -25.61 6.51
C PRO A 278 4.91 -25.89 5.02
N LYS A 279 6.14 -25.98 4.52
CA LYS A 279 6.40 -26.40 3.14
C LYS A 279 6.17 -27.93 3.07
N GLU A 280 5.12 -28.36 2.38
CA GLU A 280 4.89 -29.78 2.04
C GLU A 280 5.90 -30.29 1.00
#